data_AF-A0A497K7G2-F1
#
_entry.id   AF-A0A497K7G2-F1
#
_cell.length_a   1.000
_cell.length_b   1.000
_cell.length_c   1.000
_cell.angle_alpha   90.00
_cell.angle_beta   90.00
_cell.angle_gamma   90.00
#
_symmetry.space_group_name_H-M   'P 1'
#
loop_
_entity.id
_entity.type
_entity.pdbx_description
1 polymer ?
#
loop_
_entity_poly.entity_id
_entity_poly.type
_entity_poly.pdbx_seq_one_letter_code
_entity_poly.pdbx_strand_id
1 'polypeptide(L)'
;MTSKSNLKKSVQGWLTGILQDPITKILMKNSHLTRAQIETLLIDILSENIAERKLVYEEKAKLRLLKEGVSRGAFNRTLKQARGNVIKSIYTVILLGYLG
;
A
#
# COMPACT_ATOMS: atom_id res chain seq x y z
N MET A 1 -0.27 -10.14 -22.24
CA MET A 1 0.80 -9.28 -21.68
C MET A 1 0.29 -7.84 -21.58
N THR A 2 -0.06 -7.39 -20.38
CA THR A 2 -0.41 -5.98 -20.11
C THR A 2 0.82 -5.10 -20.28
N SER A 3 0.77 -4.13 -21.20
CA SER A 3 1.82 -3.11 -21.37
C SER A 3 2.08 -2.37 -20.05
N LYS A 4 3.34 -2.00 -19.75
CA LYS A 4 3.73 -1.29 -18.51
C LYS A 4 2.87 -0.05 -18.23
N SER A 5 2.48 0.69 -19.28
CA SER A 5 1.61 1.86 -19.18
C SER A 5 0.18 1.48 -18.75
N ASN A 6 -0.35 0.38 -19.28
CA ASN A 6 -1.68 -0.12 -18.93
C ASN A 6 -1.71 -0.67 -17.50
N LEU A 7 -0.65 -1.35 -17.06
CA LEU A 7 -0.53 -1.82 -15.68
C LEU A 7 -0.54 -0.64 -14.69
N LYS A 8 0.26 0.40 -14.94
CA LYS A 8 0.30 1.59 -14.09
C LYS A 8 -1.07 2.25 -13.97
N LYS A 9 -1.76 2.46 -15.10
CA LYS A 9 -3.12 3.03 -15.11
C LYS A 9 -4.12 2.15 -14.34
N SER A 10 -4.08 0.84 -14.54
CA SER A 10 -4.95 -0.11 -13.84
C SER A 10 -4.76 -0.05 -12.32
N VAL A 11 -3.51 -0.17 -11.86
CA VAL A 11 -3.18 -0.13 -10.43
C VAL A 11 -3.52 1.24 -9.82
N GLN A 12 -3.17 2.34 -10.49
CA GLN A 12 -3.47 3.68 -10.00
C GLN A 12 -4.98 3.98 -9.97
N GLY A 13 -5.73 3.51 -10.97
CA GLY A 13 -7.20 3.63 -11.00
C GLY A 13 -7.85 2.88 -9.84
N TRP A 14 -7.44 1.62 -9.63
CA TRP A 14 -7.90 0.80 -8.51
C TRP A 14 -7.55 1.41 -7.14
N LEU A 15 -6.30 1.86 -6.94
CA LEU A 15 -5.87 2.55 -5.73
C LEU A 15 -6.70 3.81 -5.47
N THR A 16 -6.95 4.59 -6.52
CA THR A 16 -7.73 5.82 -6.42
C THR A 16 -9.17 5.51 -5.98
N GLY A 17 -9.79 4.48 -6.54
CA GLY A 17 -11.12 4.04 -6.13
C GLY A 17 -11.18 3.66 -4.65
N ILE A 18 -10.28 2.78 -4.19
CA ILE A 18 -10.23 2.36 -2.79
C ILE A 18 -9.93 3.52 -1.85
N LEU A 19 -8.94 4.36 -2.16
CA LEU A 19 -8.55 5.46 -1.28
C LEU A 19 -9.55 6.62 -1.25
N GLN A 20 -10.54 6.62 -2.15
CA GLN A 20 -11.65 7.57 -2.17
C GLN A 20 -12.91 7.06 -1.48
N ASP A 21 -13.03 5.75 -1.25
CA ASP A 21 -14.14 5.13 -0.53
C ASP A 21 -14.33 5.78 0.86
N PRO A 22 -15.56 6.17 1.25
CA PRO A 22 -15.82 6.84 2.52
C PRO A 22 -15.39 6.03 3.75
N ILE A 23 -15.63 4.71 3.74
CA ILE A 23 -15.26 3.83 4.86
C ILE A 23 -13.73 3.80 4.98
N THR A 24 -13.04 3.60 3.87
CA THR A 24 -11.59 3.62 3.80
C THR A 24 -11.04 4.94 4.35
N LYS A 25 -11.58 6.09 3.95
CA LYS A 25 -11.15 7.40 4.49
C LYS A 25 -11.30 7.51 6.01
N ILE A 26 -12.42 7.02 6.56
CA ILE A 26 -12.67 7.03 8.01
C ILE A 26 -11.67 6.13 8.73
N LEU A 27 -11.46 4.91 8.23
CA LEU A 27 -10.50 3.96 8.81
C LEU A 27 -9.07 4.51 8.74
N MET A 28 -8.67 5.06 7.59
CA MET A 28 -7.37 5.69 7.40
C MET A 28 -7.10 6.78 8.44
N LYS A 29 -8.08 7.67 8.67
CA LYS A 29 -7.96 8.80 9.61
C LYS A 29 -7.73 8.37 11.06
N ASN A 30 -8.26 7.21 11.44
CA ASN A 30 -8.21 6.71 12.81
C ASN A 30 -7.20 5.57 13.00
N SER A 31 -6.42 5.25 11.96
CA SER A 31 -5.39 4.22 12.02
C SER A 31 -3.99 4.81 12.27
N HIS A 32 -3.04 3.94 12.64
CA HIS A 32 -1.62 4.30 12.74
C HIS A 32 -0.90 4.32 11.37
N LEU A 33 -1.62 4.27 10.25
CA LEU A 33 -1.04 4.25 8.92
C LEU A 33 -1.29 5.57 8.18
N THR A 34 -0.22 6.15 7.64
CA THR A 34 -0.36 7.31 6.76
C THR A 34 -0.89 6.90 5.39
N ARG A 35 -1.46 7.84 4.63
CA ARG A 35 -1.89 7.60 3.24
C ARG A 35 -0.78 6.97 2.40
N ALA A 36 0.45 7.45 2.54
CA ALA A 36 1.59 6.92 1.81
C ALA A 36 1.95 5.48 2.21
N GLN A 37 1.80 5.13 3.49
CA GLN A 37 2.03 3.77 3.98
C GLN A 37 0.99 2.80 3.45
N ILE A 38 -0.29 3.18 3.47
CA ILE A 38 -1.40 2.37 2.95
C ILE A 38 -1.23 2.13 1.46
N GLU A 39 -0.99 3.20 0.69
CA GLU A 39 -0.76 3.09 -0.74
C GLU A 39 0.39 2.14 -1.09
N THR A 40 1.53 2.28 -0.40
CA THR A 40 2.68 1.38 -0.60
C THR A 40 2.37 -0.07 -0.21
N LEU A 41 1.64 -0.29 0.90
CA LEU A 41 1.26 -1.63 1.34
C LEU A 41 0.31 -2.30 0.33
N LEU A 42 -0.69 -1.57 -0.15
CA LEU A 42 -1.65 -2.04 -1.14
C LEU A 42 -0.97 -2.39 -2.47
N ILE A 43 -0.04 -1.56 -2.94
CA ILE A 43 0.77 -1.88 -4.12
C ILE A 43 1.55 -3.18 -3.87
N ASP A 44 2.21 -3.32 -2.74
CA ASP A 44 3.05 -4.47 -2.47
C ASP A 44 2.27 -5.79 -2.47
N ILE A 45 1.04 -5.78 -1.93
CA ILE A 45 0.16 -6.96 -1.80
C ILE A 45 -0.57 -7.28 -3.12
N LEU A 46 -1.07 -6.27 -3.84
CA LEU A 46 -2.08 -6.48 -4.89
C LEU A 46 -1.59 -6.22 -6.31
N SER A 47 -0.46 -5.52 -6.49
CA SER A 47 0.05 -5.23 -7.84
C SER A 47 0.49 -6.47 -8.62
N GLU A 48 0.98 -7.51 -7.96
CA GLU A 48 1.39 -8.75 -8.61
C GLU A 48 0.21 -9.56 -9.15
N ASN A 49 -0.93 -9.54 -8.43
CA ASN A 49 -2.18 -10.15 -8.89
C ASN A 49 -2.71 -9.41 -10.12
N ILE A 50 -2.69 -8.08 -10.12
CA ILE A 50 -3.12 -7.26 -11.26
C ILE A 50 -2.16 -7.42 -12.45
N ALA A 51 -0.87 -7.62 -12.19
CA ALA A 51 0.15 -7.81 -13.22
C ALA A 51 0.22 -9.25 -13.77
N GLU A 52 -0.43 -10.21 -13.09
CA GLU A 52 -0.33 -11.65 -13.36
C GLU A 52 1.13 -12.15 -13.37
N ARG A 53 2.01 -11.47 -12.64
CA ARG A 53 3.44 -11.81 -12.51
C ARG A 53 4.06 -11.14 -11.30
N LYS A 54 5.21 -11.66 -10.88
CA LYS A 54 6.06 -10.98 -9.89
C LYS A 54 6.57 -9.65 -10.43
N LEU A 55 6.58 -8.65 -9.56
CA LEU A 55 7.11 -7.32 -9.83
C LEU A 55 8.31 -7.07 -8.93
N VAL A 56 9.41 -6.60 -9.49
CA VAL A 56 10.52 -6.13 -8.64
C VAL A 56 10.14 -4.83 -7.92
N TYR A 57 10.77 -4.53 -6.79
CA TYR A 57 10.44 -3.33 -6.00
C TYR A 57 10.58 -2.02 -6.76
N GLU A 58 11.45 -1.96 -7.77
CA GLU A 58 11.57 -0.79 -8.64
C GLU A 58 10.30 -0.59 -9.49
N GLU A 59 9.75 -1.68 -10.05
CA GLU A 59 8.48 -1.63 -10.78
C GLU A 59 7.34 -1.23 -9.83
N LYS A 60 7.26 -1.82 -8.63
CA LYS A 60 6.27 -1.46 -7.60
C LYS A 60 6.36 0.02 -7.21
N ALA A 61 7.57 0.56 -7.06
CA ALA A 61 7.79 1.97 -6.71
C ALA A 61 7.22 2.94 -7.76
N LYS A 62 7.18 2.54 -9.03
CA LYS A 62 6.60 3.33 -10.13
C LYS A 62 5.08 3.31 -10.19
N LEU A 63 4.43 2.44 -9.41
CA LEU A 63 2.96 2.32 -9.33
C LEU A 63 2.32 3.29 -8.32
N ARG A 64 3.12 3.98 -7.50
CA ARG A 64 2.64 5.05 -6.60
C ARG A 64 1.85 6.09 -7.40
N LEU A 65 0.80 6.68 -6.80
CA LEU A 65 -0.11 7.69 -7.35
C LEU A 65 0.55 9.04 -7.67
N LEU A 66 1.85 9.17 -7.42
CA LEU A 66 2.66 10.28 -7.92
C LEU A 66 2.93 10.09 -9.42
N LYS A 67 2.94 11.19 -10.19
CA LYS A 67 3.13 11.16 -11.65
C LYS A 67 4.34 10.31 -12.07
N GLU A 68 5.48 10.47 -11.40
CA GLU A 68 6.73 9.74 -11.67
C GLU A 68 6.97 8.52 -10.74
N GLY A 69 6.00 8.23 -9.86
CA GLY A 69 6.17 7.29 -8.76
C GLY A 69 7.19 7.77 -7.72
N VAL A 70 7.86 6.83 -7.05
CA VAL A 70 8.94 7.12 -6.09
C VAL A 70 10.19 6.30 -6.42
N SER A 71 11.31 6.60 -5.75
CA SER A 71 12.50 5.75 -5.83
C SER A 71 12.29 4.43 -5.10
N ARG A 72 13.01 3.38 -5.51
CA ARG A 72 13.01 2.07 -4.83
C ARG A 72 13.32 2.19 -3.33
N GLY A 73 14.28 3.04 -2.96
CA GLY A 73 14.64 3.28 -1.56
C GLY A 73 13.52 3.93 -0.75
N ALA A 74 12.85 4.94 -1.32
CA ALA A 74 11.71 5.59 -0.67
C ALA A 74 10.53 4.61 -0.50
N PHE A 75 10.25 3.80 -1.53
CA PHE A 75 9.22 2.76 -1.46
C PHE A 75 9.50 1.77 -0.34
N ASN A 76 10.71 1.20 -0.30
CA ASN A 76 11.07 0.18 0.68
C ASN A 76 11.07 0.71 2.12
N ARG A 77 11.52 1.96 2.36
CA ARG A 77 11.42 2.58 3.69
C ARG A 77 9.96 2.74 4.11
N THR A 78 9.11 3.23 3.22
CA THR A 78 7.67 3.41 3.49
C THR A 78 7.00 2.06 3.77
N LEU A 79 7.34 1.01 3.00
CA LEU A 79 6.81 -0.34 3.18
C LEU A 79 7.22 -0.93 4.54
N LYS A 80 8.50 -0.77 4.91
CA LYS A 80 9.01 -1.21 6.22
C LYS A 80 8.26 -0.52 7.36
N GLN A 81 8.05 0.79 7.26
CA GLN A 81 7.30 1.55 8.26
C GLN A 81 5.83 1.10 8.33
N ALA A 82 5.17 0.91 7.18
CA ALA A 82 3.78 0.44 7.11
C ALA A 82 3.62 -0.93 7.79
N ARG A 83 4.46 -1.90 7.44
CA ARG A 83 4.46 -3.23 8.06
C ARG A 83 4.72 -3.17 9.57
N GLY A 84 5.67 -2.33 9.99
CA GLY A 84 5.96 -2.13 11.42
C GLY A 84 4.77 -1.57 12.20
N ASN A 85 4.05 -0.61 11.62
CA ASN A 85 2.86 -0.03 12.25
C ASN A 85 1.72 -1.06 12.31
N VAL A 86 1.50 -1.84 11.24
CA VAL A 86 0.50 -2.94 11.24
C VAL A 86 0.80 -3.96 12.33
N ILE A 87 2.04 -4.45 12.41
CA ILE A 87 2.46 -5.42 13.43
C ILE A 87 2.21 -4.86 14.82
N LYS A 88 2.68 -3.63 15.10
CA LYS A 88 2.46 -3.00 16.41
C LYS A 88 0.97 -2.89 16.75
N SER A 89 0.13 -2.43 15.83
CA SER A 89 -1.32 -2.32 16.06
C SER A 89 -1.97 -3.68 16.36
N ILE A 90 -1.59 -4.74 15.66
CA ILE A 90 -2.07 -6.10 15.94
C ILE A 90 -1.63 -6.56 17.33
N TYR A 91 -0.34 -6.40 17.65
CA TYR A 91 0.19 -6.76 18.97
C TYR A 91 -0.47 -5.95 20.09
N THR A 92 -0.81 -4.68 19.86
CA THR A 92 -1.57 -3.87 20.83
C THR A 92 -2.95 -4.46 21.09
N VAL A 93 -3.71 -4.81 20.04
CA VAL A 93 -5.05 -5.41 20.22
C VAL A 93 -4.95 -6.75 20.96
N ILE A 94 -3.99 -7.60 20.58
CA ILE A 94 -3.74 -8.90 21.25
C ILE A 94 -3.34 -8.67 22.72
N LEU A 95 -2.46 -7.72 22.99
CA LEU A 95 -2.00 -7.39 24.33
C LEU A 95 -3.16 -6.95 25.21
N LEU A 96 -4.04 -6.07 24.71
CA LEU A 96 -5.22 -5.64 25.46
C LEU A 96 -6.13 -6.83 25.78
N GLY A 97 -6.42 -7.68 24.79
CA GLY A 97 -7.23 -8.89 25.02
C GLY A 97 -6.58 -9.91 25.98
N TYR A 98 -5.25 -9.92 26.09
CA TYR A 98 -4.53 -10.76 27.04
C TYR A 98 -4.56 -10.19 28.47
N LEU A 99 -4.60 -8.86 28.63
CA LEU A 99 -4.57 -8.19 29.92
C LEU A 99 -5.94 -8.06 30.59
N GLY A 100 -7.03 -8.20 29.84
CA GLY A 100 -8.42 -8.06 30.32
C GLY A 100 -9.00 -6.70 29.95
#